data_AF-A0AAC9SW62-F1
#
_entry.id   AF-A0AAC9SW62-F1
#
_cell.length_a   1.000
_cell.length_b   1.000
_cell.length_c   1.000
_cell.angle_alpha   90.00
_cell.angle_beta   90.00
_cell.angle_gamma   90.00
#
_symmetry.space_group_name_H-M   'P 1'
#
loop_
_entity.id
_entity.type
_entity.pdbx_description
1 polymer ?
#
loop_
_entity_poly.entity_id
_entity_poly.type
_entity_poly.pdbx_seq_one_letter_code
_entity_poly.pdbx_strand_id
1 'polypeptide(L)'
;MMTFRKISAGCRGQVISNYYLQDIPDPDIDFRLDPTKAPDSDGARLTNYYTGRDGRASWRPDMSWRAAEALGIDRFKPPTREQLSHLYEARRADNGEEWSAHQRKISAYDLTLAPHKSVTLAAEFAETDAERAAIWHAMQVANDETMRYVARELGLARRGRGGKDGAEEGHVAWVTYRHTTARPTVDAEISQKGCTSG
;
A
#
# COMPACT_ATOMS: atom_id res chain seq x y z
N MET A 1 17.02 -1.48 -3.29
CA MET A 1 16.63 -2.24 -4.49
C MET A 1 15.12 -2.13 -4.65
N MET A 2 14.60 -2.01 -5.88
CA MET A 2 13.16 -2.03 -6.15
C MET A 2 12.82 -3.24 -7.00
N THR A 3 11.81 -4.00 -6.59
CA THR A 3 11.21 -5.07 -7.40
C THR A 3 9.75 -4.75 -7.65
N PHE A 4 9.17 -5.28 -8.74
CA PHE A 4 7.75 -5.07 -9.03
C PHE A 4 7.02 -6.35 -9.41
N ARG A 5 5.71 -6.38 -9.15
CA ARG A 5 4.79 -7.44 -9.57
C ARG A 5 3.46 -6.86 -10.00
N LYS A 6 2.76 -7.59 -10.88
CA LYS A 6 1.39 -7.28 -11.28
C LYS A 6 0.43 -8.07 -10.41
N ILE A 7 -0.67 -7.45 -9.99
CA ILE A 7 -1.77 -8.12 -9.30
C ILE A 7 -2.94 -8.20 -10.28
N SER A 8 -3.43 -9.42 -10.51
CA SER A 8 -4.58 -9.65 -11.38
C SER A 8 -5.87 -9.14 -10.73
N ALA A 9 -6.74 -8.50 -11.52
CA ALA A 9 -8.07 -8.10 -11.06
C ALA A 9 -8.98 -9.32 -10.79
N GLY A 10 -8.67 -10.49 -11.37
CA GLY A 10 -9.36 -11.75 -11.09
C GLY A 10 -8.80 -12.52 -9.89
N CYS A 11 -7.97 -11.89 -9.05
CA CYS A 11 -7.42 -12.53 -7.85
C CYS A 11 -8.50 -12.72 -6.77
N ARG A 12 -8.16 -13.47 -5.72
CA ARG A 12 -8.93 -13.49 -4.47
C ARG A 12 -8.40 -12.39 -3.57
N GLY A 13 -9.06 -11.24 -3.52
CA GLY A 13 -8.58 -10.05 -2.81
C GLY A 13 -8.23 -10.34 -1.35
N GLN A 14 -9.04 -11.18 -0.69
CA GLN A 14 -8.83 -11.57 0.71
C GLN A 14 -7.50 -12.28 0.93
N VAL A 15 -7.06 -13.13 -0.02
CA VAL A 15 -5.77 -13.83 0.09
C VAL A 15 -4.62 -12.82 0.02
N ILE A 16 -4.72 -11.85 -0.89
CA ILE A 16 -3.72 -10.79 -1.08
C ILE A 16 -3.69 -9.85 0.13
N SER A 17 -4.85 -9.42 0.62
CA SER A 17 -4.94 -8.57 1.81
C SER A 17 -4.40 -9.29 3.04
N ASN A 18 -4.68 -10.59 3.22
CA ASN A 18 -4.16 -11.37 4.34
C ASN A 18 -2.63 -11.49 4.27
N TYR A 19 -2.09 -11.71 3.06
CA TYR A 19 -0.64 -11.76 2.85
C TYR A 19 0.05 -10.46 3.27
N TYR A 20 -0.44 -9.31 2.80
CA TYR A 20 0.19 -8.02 3.14
C TYR A 20 -0.09 -7.57 4.57
N LEU A 21 -1.26 -7.87 5.12
CA LEU A 21 -1.62 -7.51 6.50
C LEU A 21 -1.10 -8.51 7.54
N GLN A 22 -0.54 -9.65 7.11
CA GLN A 22 0.04 -10.68 8.00
C GLN A 22 -0.93 -11.16 9.08
N ASP A 23 -2.22 -11.25 8.74
CA ASP A 23 -3.30 -11.61 9.68
C ASP A 23 -3.43 -10.70 10.92
N ILE A 24 -2.80 -9.52 10.88
CA ILE A 24 -3.02 -8.47 11.87
C ILE A 24 -4.47 -7.98 11.73
N PRO A 25 -5.28 -7.97 12.82
CA PRO A 25 -6.66 -7.50 12.78
C PRO A 25 -6.77 -6.05 12.26
N ASP A 26 -7.96 -5.68 11.79
CA ASP A 26 -8.24 -4.29 11.43
C ASP A 26 -8.12 -3.38 12.67
N PRO A 27 -7.76 -2.10 12.50
CA PRO A 27 -7.63 -1.20 13.64
C PRO A 27 -9.01 -0.85 14.22
N ASP A 28 -9.22 -1.17 15.50
CA ASP A 28 -10.42 -0.76 16.24
C ASP A 28 -10.49 0.76 16.47
N ILE A 29 -9.33 1.43 16.55
CA ILE A 29 -9.16 2.86 16.85
C ILE A 29 -8.02 3.41 15.98
N ASP A 30 -8.16 4.62 15.44
CA ASP A 30 -7.03 5.34 14.86
C ASP A 30 -6.03 5.66 15.97
N PHE A 31 -4.84 5.05 15.93
CA PHE A 31 -3.79 5.23 16.93
C PHE A 31 -3.33 6.69 17.06
N ARG A 32 -3.59 7.55 16.08
CA ARG A 32 -3.35 9.01 16.19
C ARG A 32 -4.28 9.68 17.21
N LEU A 33 -5.41 9.05 17.51
CA LEU A 33 -6.49 9.58 18.35
C LEU A 33 -6.61 8.86 19.70
N ASP A 34 -5.71 7.92 20.03
CA ASP A 34 -5.73 7.18 21.30
C ASP A 34 -4.68 7.74 22.29
N PRO A 35 -5.08 8.61 23.23
CA PRO A 35 -4.18 9.17 24.24
C PRO A 35 -3.91 8.20 25.41
N THR A 36 -4.54 7.03 25.47
CA THR A 36 -4.60 6.19 26.68
C THR A 36 -3.66 4.98 26.70
N LYS A 37 -3.02 4.62 25.58
CA LYS A 37 -2.01 3.55 25.58
C LYS A 37 -0.64 4.05 26.03
N ALA A 38 -0.12 3.44 27.10
CA ALA A 38 1.26 3.55 27.53
C ALA A 38 2.24 3.26 26.37
N PRO A 39 3.47 3.83 26.37
CA PRO A 39 4.50 3.45 25.41
C PRO A 39 4.68 1.93 25.42
N ASP A 40 4.63 1.33 24.23
CA ASP A 40 4.95 -0.08 24.08
C ASP A 40 6.47 -0.28 24.24
N SER A 41 6.86 -1.39 24.86
CA SER A 41 8.26 -1.72 25.11
C SER A 41 9.06 -2.00 23.83
N ASP A 42 8.39 -2.19 22.71
CA ASP A 42 8.97 -2.41 21.39
C ASP A 42 9.11 -1.09 20.58
N GLY A 43 8.73 0.06 21.15
CA GLY A 43 8.79 1.39 20.56
C GLY A 43 7.98 1.53 19.26
N ALA A 44 7.04 0.63 19.00
CA ALA A 44 6.13 0.73 17.87
C ALA A 44 5.27 2.00 17.99
N ARG A 45 4.84 2.42 19.18
CA ARG A 45 4.10 3.67 19.42
C ARG A 45 4.93 4.89 19.03
N LEU A 46 6.20 4.95 19.44
CA LEU A 46 7.07 6.09 19.11
C LEU A 46 7.34 6.14 17.61
N THR A 47 7.60 4.98 17.01
CA THR A 47 7.74 4.86 15.56
C THR A 47 6.45 5.31 14.85
N ASN A 48 5.29 4.87 15.32
CA ASN A 48 3.99 5.21 14.74
C ASN A 48 3.65 6.69 14.92
N TYR A 49 4.06 7.30 16.03
CA TYR A 49 3.94 8.74 16.27
C TYR A 49 4.75 9.54 15.25
N TYR A 50 6.03 9.23 15.07
CA TYR A 50 6.89 9.95 14.11
C TYR A 50 6.55 9.65 12.66
N THR A 51 6.06 8.45 12.37
CA THR A 51 5.66 8.06 11.01
C THR A 51 4.23 8.46 10.68
N GLY A 52 3.43 8.79 11.69
CA GLY A 52 1.99 8.93 11.56
C GLY A 52 1.35 7.70 10.93
N ARG A 53 1.88 6.48 11.10
CA ARG A 53 1.36 5.23 10.49
C ARG A 53 1.50 4.08 11.49
N ASP A 54 0.49 3.20 11.60
CA ASP A 54 0.56 2.05 12.50
C ASP A 54 1.48 0.91 12.02
N GLY A 55 2.04 1.06 10.81
CA GLY A 55 2.92 0.09 10.18
C GLY A 55 2.23 -1.06 9.47
N ARG A 56 0.89 -1.15 9.50
CA ARG A 56 0.16 -2.26 8.86
C ARG A 56 -0.08 -1.93 7.39
N ALA A 57 -0.88 -0.90 7.15
CA ALA A 57 -1.20 -0.38 5.84
C ALA A 57 -1.52 1.11 5.97
N SER A 58 -1.10 1.91 5.01
CA SER A 58 -1.37 3.34 5.01
C SER A 58 -1.68 3.83 3.62
N TRP A 59 -2.74 4.61 3.49
CA TRP A 59 -3.02 5.34 2.27
C TRP A 59 -1.89 6.31 1.94
N ARG A 60 -1.75 6.59 0.64
CA ARG A 60 -1.00 7.75 0.15
C ARG A 60 -1.30 9.00 1.02
N PRO A 61 -0.30 9.68 1.61
CA PRO A 61 -0.51 10.84 2.48
C PRO A 61 -1.21 12.02 1.81
N ASP A 62 -0.87 12.25 0.56
CA ASP A 62 -1.30 13.37 -0.27
C ASP A 62 -2.31 12.91 -1.33
N MET A 63 -3.16 11.93 -0.99
CA MET A 63 -4.13 11.39 -1.94
C MET A 63 -5.12 12.46 -2.40
N SER A 64 -5.25 12.62 -3.71
CA SER A 64 -6.21 13.56 -4.30
C SER A 64 -7.64 13.12 -4.01
N TRP A 65 -8.54 14.08 -3.84
CA TRP A 65 -9.96 13.81 -3.62
C TRP A 65 -10.58 13.02 -4.78
N ARG A 66 -10.13 13.26 -6.02
CA ARG A 66 -10.60 12.54 -7.22
C ARG A 66 -10.24 11.07 -7.19
N ALA A 67 -9.02 10.73 -6.77
CA ALA A 67 -8.65 9.32 -6.60
C ALA A 67 -9.48 8.69 -5.49
N ALA A 68 -9.60 9.36 -4.34
CA ALA A 68 -10.37 8.87 -3.21
C ALA A 68 -11.85 8.62 -3.56
N GLU A 69 -12.50 9.58 -4.24
CA GLU A 69 -13.89 9.47 -4.68
C GLU A 69 -14.08 8.36 -5.72
N ALA A 70 -13.20 8.24 -6.71
CA ALA A 70 -13.29 7.20 -7.73
C ALA A 70 -13.11 5.79 -7.13
N LEU A 71 -12.26 5.67 -6.10
CA LEU A 71 -11.93 4.40 -5.43
C LEU A 71 -12.82 4.07 -4.22
N GLY A 72 -13.64 5.01 -3.74
CA GLY A 72 -14.42 4.81 -2.52
C GLY A 72 -13.58 4.81 -1.24
N ILE A 73 -12.49 5.58 -1.20
CA ILE A 73 -11.55 5.63 -0.07
C ILE A 73 -11.87 6.80 0.85
N ASP A 74 -12.12 6.52 2.13
CA ASP A 74 -12.04 7.52 3.19
C ASP A 74 -10.57 7.74 3.58
N ARG A 75 -9.97 8.82 3.07
CA ARG A 75 -8.56 9.15 3.30
C ARG A 75 -8.22 9.51 4.76
N PHE A 76 -9.22 9.72 5.60
CA PHE A 76 -9.02 10.07 7.01
C PHE A 76 -9.01 8.84 7.92
N LYS A 77 -9.32 7.66 7.40
CA LYS A 77 -9.30 6.41 8.16
C LYS A 77 -8.21 5.48 7.61
N PRO A 78 -7.57 4.67 8.48
CA PRO A 78 -6.70 3.60 8.02
C PRO A 78 -7.44 2.63 7.07
N PRO A 79 -6.74 2.00 6.11
CA PRO A 79 -7.31 0.95 5.28
C PRO A 79 -7.80 -0.24 6.12
N THR A 80 -8.99 -0.75 5.82
CA THR A 80 -9.45 -2.05 6.35
C THR A 80 -9.11 -3.19 5.40
N ARG A 81 -9.08 -4.42 5.91
CA ARG A 81 -8.84 -5.63 5.10
C ARG A 81 -9.88 -5.80 3.99
N GLU A 82 -11.14 -5.55 4.30
CA GLU A 82 -12.24 -5.64 3.33
C GLU A 82 -12.07 -4.62 2.20
N GLN A 83 -11.78 -3.36 2.55
CA GLN A 83 -11.50 -2.30 1.57
C GLN A 83 -10.35 -2.69 0.64
N LEU A 84 -9.24 -3.19 1.21
CA LEU A 84 -8.10 -3.63 0.43
C LEU A 84 -8.43 -4.82 -0.48
N SER A 85 -9.22 -5.78 0.01
CA SER A 85 -9.69 -6.92 -0.78
C SER A 85 -10.47 -6.45 -2.01
N HIS A 86 -11.43 -5.53 -1.84
CA HIS A 86 -12.19 -4.96 -2.96
C HIS A 86 -11.26 -4.28 -3.98
N LEU A 87 -10.31 -3.46 -3.52
CA LEU A 87 -9.38 -2.77 -4.39
C LEU A 87 -8.52 -3.74 -5.23
N TYR A 88 -8.05 -4.85 -4.65
CA TYR A 88 -7.30 -5.87 -5.39
C TYR A 88 -8.14 -6.61 -6.43
N GLU A 89 -9.46 -6.64 -6.26
CA GLU A 89 -10.43 -7.19 -7.21
C GLU A 89 -10.91 -6.15 -8.23
N ALA A 90 -10.26 -4.98 -8.29
CA ALA A 90 -10.65 -3.85 -9.13
C ALA A 90 -12.09 -3.39 -8.87
N ARG A 91 -12.45 -3.28 -7.58
CA ARG A 91 -13.73 -2.77 -7.08
C ARG A 91 -13.49 -1.57 -6.16
N ARG A 92 -14.54 -0.79 -5.92
CA ARG A 92 -14.50 0.32 -4.95
C ARG A 92 -14.33 -0.22 -3.53
N ALA A 93 -13.55 0.49 -2.73
CA ALA A 93 -13.25 0.12 -1.35
C ALA A 93 -14.49 0.18 -0.44
N ASP A 94 -15.36 1.17 -0.63
CA ASP A 94 -16.52 1.46 0.22
C ASP A 94 -17.65 0.44 0.10
N ASN A 95 -17.96 -0.01 -1.12
CA ASN A 95 -19.16 -0.80 -1.40
C ASN A 95 -18.94 -2.05 -2.27
N GLY A 96 -17.72 -2.29 -2.76
CA GLY A 96 -17.40 -3.45 -3.59
C GLY A 96 -17.98 -3.38 -5.01
N GLU A 97 -18.58 -2.27 -5.45
CA GLU A 97 -19.03 -2.08 -6.83
C GLU A 97 -17.85 -1.89 -7.79
N GLU A 98 -18.08 -2.04 -9.09
CA GLU A 98 -17.04 -1.78 -10.08
C GLU A 98 -16.65 -0.29 -10.08
N TRP A 99 -15.38 0.01 -9.81
CA TRP A 99 -14.85 1.39 -9.86
C TRP A 99 -14.61 1.91 -11.29
N SER A 100 -14.71 1.06 -12.31
CA SER A 100 -14.57 1.48 -13.72
C SER A 100 -15.44 0.64 -14.64
N ALA A 101 -16.08 1.29 -15.63
CA ALA A 101 -16.90 0.62 -16.63
C ALA A 101 -16.14 -0.33 -17.58
N HIS A 102 -14.80 -0.32 -17.52
CA HIS A 102 -13.96 -1.21 -18.32
C HIS A 102 -13.46 -2.37 -17.47
N GLN A 103 -13.61 -3.58 -17.98
CA GLN A 103 -13.08 -4.77 -17.33
C GLN A 103 -11.54 -4.69 -17.28
N ARG A 104 -10.98 -4.66 -16.07
CA ARG A 104 -9.54 -4.63 -15.83
C ARG A 104 -8.99 -6.05 -15.76
N LYS A 105 -7.80 -6.26 -16.32
CA LYS A 105 -7.02 -7.50 -16.14
C LYS A 105 -6.03 -7.39 -14.99
N ILE A 106 -5.47 -6.20 -14.79
CA ILE A 106 -4.53 -5.87 -13.73
C ILE A 106 -5.23 -4.86 -12.82
N SER A 107 -5.28 -5.13 -11.52
CA SER A 107 -5.85 -4.22 -10.52
C SER A 107 -4.80 -3.31 -9.90
N ALA A 108 -3.60 -3.84 -9.66
CA ALA A 108 -2.53 -3.09 -9.00
C ALA A 108 -1.13 -3.54 -9.45
N TYR A 109 -0.14 -2.70 -9.14
CA TYR A 109 1.27 -3.03 -9.19
C TYR A 109 1.83 -2.99 -7.77
N ASP A 110 2.43 -4.10 -7.33
CA ASP A 110 3.20 -4.14 -6.08
C ASP A 110 4.63 -3.69 -6.38
N LEU A 111 5.09 -2.66 -5.67
CA LEU A 111 6.45 -2.14 -5.74
C LEU A 111 7.12 -2.35 -4.37
N THR A 112 8.02 -3.32 -4.28
CA THR A 112 8.76 -3.59 -3.05
C THR A 112 10.04 -2.78 -3.02
N LEU A 113 10.09 -1.80 -2.13
CA LEU A 113 11.29 -1.00 -1.86
C LEU A 113 12.06 -1.61 -0.69
N ALA A 114 13.16 -2.31 -1.02
CA ALA A 114 14.05 -2.88 -0.01
C ALA A 114 15.22 -1.93 0.25
N PRO A 115 15.36 -1.37 1.47
CA PRO A 115 16.53 -0.58 1.85
C PRO A 115 17.79 -1.44 1.85
N HIS A 116 18.97 -0.81 1.88
CA HIS A 116 20.22 -1.54 2.07
C HIS A 116 20.22 -2.26 3.42
N LYS A 117 20.83 -3.45 3.50
CA LYS A 117 20.77 -4.29 4.70
C LYS A 117 21.32 -3.57 5.94
N SER A 118 22.36 -2.75 5.77
CA SER A 118 22.92 -1.95 6.88
C SER A 118 21.90 -1.01 7.52
N VAL A 119 20.96 -0.44 6.76
CA VAL A 119 19.92 0.45 7.28
C VAL A 119 18.95 -0.33 8.16
N THR A 120 18.54 -1.52 7.72
CA THR A 120 17.67 -2.38 8.53
C THR A 120 18.35 -2.87 9.81
N LEU A 121 19.66 -3.15 9.75
CA LEU A 121 20.44 -3.52 10.94
C LEU A 121 20.59 -2.34 11.90
N ALA A 122 20.82 -1.12 11.38
CA ALA A 122 20.90 0.07 12.21
C ALA A 122 19.56 0.34 12.93
N ALA A 123 18.42 0.14 12.27
CA ALA A 123 17.11 0.25 12.92
C ALA A 123 16.90 -0.81 14.01
N GLU A 124 17.32 -2.05 13.75
CA GLU A 124 17.17 -3.17 14.69
C GLU A 124 18.05 -3.02 15.94
N PHE A 125 19.28 -2.53 15.77
CA PHE A 125 20.27 -2.39 16.83
C PHE A 125 20.40 -0.96 17.38
N ALA A 126 19.46 -0.07 17.05
CA ALA A 126 19.44 1.28 17.58
C ALA A 126 19.42 1.26 19.13
N GLU A 127 20.24 2.12 19.75
CA GLU A 127 20.41 2.14 21.21
C GLU A 127 19.16 2.68 21.92
N THR A 128 18.38 3.50 21.20
CA THR A 128 17.18 4.13 21.73
C THR A 128 15.99 3.94 20.80
N ASP A 129 14.79 3.94 21.38
CA ASP A 129 13.55 3.91 20.61
C ASP A 129 13.42 5.12 19.69
N ALA A 130 13.96 6.28 20.11
CA ALA A 130 13.94 7.50 19.32
C ALA A 130 14.82 7.38 18.07
N GLU A 131 16.02 6.83 18.21
CA GLU A 131 16.90 6.53 17.08
C GLU A 131 16.27 5.51 16.14
N ARG A 132 15.71 4.42 16.68
CA ARG A 132 14.97 3.42 15.90
C ARG A 132 13.86 4.06 15.10
N ALA A 133 13.04 4.90 15.74
CA ALA A 133 11.94 5.61 15.11
C ALA A 133 12.42 6.58 14.01
N ALA A 134 13.54 7.28 14.22
CA ALA A 134 14.11 8.18 13.23
C ALA A 134 14.56 7.44 11.96
N ILE A 135 15.21 6.28 12.10
CA ILE A 135 15.63 5.45 10.95
C ILE A 135 14.41 4.93 10.19
N TRP A 136 13.39 4.43 10.90
CA TRP A 136 12.13 4.00 10.28
C TRP A 136 11.40 5.13 9.57
N HIS A 137 11.38 6.33 10.15
CA HIS A 137 10.80 7.51 9.53
C HIS A 137 11.54 7.87 8.24
N ALA A 138 12.87 7.89 8.24
CA ALA A 138 13.67 8.15 7.05
C ALA A 138 13.37 7.15 5.92
N MET A 139 13.23 5.86 6.24
CA MET A 139 12.83 4.84 5.26
C MET A 139 11.45 5.12 4.65
N GLN A 140 10.49 5.57 5.45
CA GLN A 140 9.16 5.90 4.96
C GLN A 140 9.11 7.15 4.11
N VAL A 141 9.86 8.20 4.48
CA VAL A 141 9.99 9.41 3.66
C VAL A 141 10.55 9.04 2.29
N ALA A 142 11.61 8.23 2.25
CA ALA A 142 12.20 7.76 1.00
C ALA A 142 11.22 6.93 0.16
N ASN A 143 10.41 6.06 0.80
CA ASN A 143 9.33 5.33 0.14
C ASN A 143 8.31 6.27 -0.50
N ASP A 144 7.82 7.25 0.26
CA ASP A 144 6.79 8.18 -0.21
C ASP A 144 7.30 9.09 -1.34
N GLU A 145 8.54 9.57 -1.26
CA GLU A 145 9.17 10.31 -2.36
C GLU A 145 9.31 9.47 -3.63
N THR A 146 9.72 8.21 -3.49
CA THR A 146 9.79 7.26 -4.61
C THR A 146 8.41 7.03 -5.21
N MET A 147 7.38 6.80 -4.39
CA MET A 147 6.02 6.58 -4.87
C MET A 147 5.39 7.83 -5.50
N ARG A 148 5.75 9.04 -5.06
CA ARG A 148 5.37 10.29 -5.76
C ARG A 148 5.97 10.36 -7.15
N TYR A 149 7.25 9.99 -7.29
CA TYR A 149 7.89 9.88 -8.61
C TYR A 149 7.16 8.86 -9.48
N VAL A 150 6.94 7.64 -8.98
CA VAL A 150 6.21 6.59 -9.69
C VAL A 150 4.81 7.03 -10.10
N ALA A 151 4.06 7.67 -9.20
CA ALA A 151 2.71 8.17 -9.49
C ALA A 151 2.70 9.20 -10.61
N ARG A 152 3.72 10.06 -10.70
CA ARG A 152 3.87 11.02 -11.80
C ARG A 152 4.15 10.33 -13.14
N GLU A 153 5.02 9.32 -13.15
CA GLU A 153 5.40 8.63 -14.40
C GLU A 153 4.34 7.63 -14.89
N LEU A 154 3.66 6.92 -13.97
CA LEU A 154 2.67 5.88 -14.30
C LEU A 154 1.23 6.38 -14.30
N GLY A 155 0.96 7.55 -13.73
CA GLY A 155 -0.36 8.16 -13.65
C GLY A 155 -0.83 8.75 -14.98
N LEU A 156 -0.79 7.97 -16.05
CA LEU A 156 -1.21 8.40 -17.40
C LEU A 156 -2.31 7.48 -17.92
N ALA A 157 -3.44 8.06 -18.29
CA ALA A 157 -4.55 7.39 -18.95
C ALA A 157 -4.49 7.62 -20.47
N ARG A 158 -4.42 6.54 -21.26
CA ARG A 158 -4.41 6.65 -22.73
C ARG A 158 -5.79 7.08 -23.24
N ARG A 159 -5.80 8.02 -24.19
CA ARG A 159 -7.01 8.47 -24.89
C ARG A 159 -7.12 7.82 -26.27
N GLY A 160 -8.34 7.42 -26.61
CA GLY A 160 -8.63 6.76 -27.87
C GLY A 160 -8.10 5.33 -27.98
N ARG A 161 -8.44 4.66 -29.09
CA ARG A 161 -7.98 3.30 -29.37
C ARG A 161 -6.46 3.27 -29.53
N GLY A 162 -5.77 2.62 -28.60
CA GLY A 162 -4.31 2.46 -28.64
C GLY A 162 -3.51 3.70 -28.23
N GLY A 163 -4.14 4.72 -27.62
CA GLY A 163 -3.44 5.97 -27.26
C GLY A 163 -3.25 6.94 -28.43
N LYS A 164 -3.96 6.73 -29.54
CA LYS A 164 -3.89 7.57 -30.75
C LYS A 164 -4.23 9.04 -30.49
N ASP A 165 -5.03 9.32 -29.46
CA ASP A 165 -5.47 10.66 -29.10
C ASP A 165 -4.64 11.21 -27.91
N GLY A 166 -3.46 10.64 -27.68
CA GLY A 166 -2.53 11.03 -26.61
C GLY A 166 -2.80 10.33 -25.27
N ALA A 167 -2.28 10.94 -24.21
CA ALA A 167 -2.49 10.51 -22.83
C ALA A 167 -2.86 11.71 -21.97
N GLU A 168 -3.64 11.46 -20.92
CA GLU A 168 -4.06 12.44 -19.93
C GLU A 168 -3.51 12.06 -18.57
N GLU A 169 -3.09 13.05 -17.78
CA GLU A 169 -2.66 12.83 -16.40
C GLU A 169 -3.83 12.34 -15.55
N GLY A 170 -3.63 11.19 -14.93
CA GLY A 170 -4.54 10.58 -13.98
C GLY A 170 -4.08 10.79 -12.54
N HIS A 171 -4.98 10.49 -11.60
CA HIS A 171 -4.64 10.45 -10.20
C HIS A 171 -4.33 9.02 -9.75
N VAL A 172 -3.20 8.85 -9.06
CA VAL A 172 -2.75 7.57 -8.55
C VAL A 172 -2.94 7.52 -7.03
N ALA A 173 -3.66 6.51 -6.57
CA ALA A 173 -3.66 6.08 -5.18
C ALA A 173 -2.64 4.95 -4.99
N TRP A 174 -2.05 4.87 -3.79
CA TRP A 174 -1.29 3.70 -3.37
C TRP A 174 -1.55 3.42 -1.90
N VAL A 175 -1.22 2.20 -1.50
CA VAL A 175 -1.16 1.75 -0.11
C VAL A 175 0.28 1.32 0.18
N THR A 176 0.81 1.73 1.33
CA THR A 176 2.14 1.32 1.80
C THR A 176 1.99 0.30 2.92
N TYR A 177 2.63 -0.86 2.77
CA TYR A 177 2.76 -1.89 3.80
C TYR A 177 4.19 -1.90 4.33
N ARG A 178 4.39 -1.98 5.65
CA ARG A 178 5.73 -2.09 6.25
C ARG A 178 5.94 -3.51 6.77
N HIS A 179 6.92 -4.21 6.20
CA HIS A 179 7.33 -5.53 6.66
C HIS A 179 8.79 -5.51 7.15
N THR A 180 9.06 -6.18 8.26
CA THR A 180 10.40 -6.25 8.89
C THR A 180 11.14 -7.54 8.54
N THR A 181 10.45 -8.55 8.01
CA THR A 181 11.01 -9.86 7.64
C THR A 181 10.84 -10.13 6.14
N ALA A 182 11.88 -10.71 5.53
CA ALA A 182 11.82 -11.19 4.16
C ALA A 182 10.86 -12.37 4.08
N ARG A 183 9.95 -12.37 3.09
CA ARG A 183 8.90 -13.39 2.97
C ARG A 183 9.15 -14.32 1.79
N PRO A 184 8.77 -15.61 1.91
CA PRO A 184 8.49 -16.43 0.73
C PRO A 184 7.48 -15.69 -0.13
N THR A 185 7.73 -15.69 -1.43
CA THR A 185 6.82 -15.12 -2.40
C THR A 185 5.55 -15.95 -2.42
N VAL A 186 4.39 -15.34 -2.11
CA VAL A 186 3.12 -15.93 -2.53
C VAL A 186 3.03 -15.64 -4.01
N ASP A 187 3.12 -16.69 -4.83
CA ASP A 187 2.66 -16.58 -6.21
C ASP A 187 1.18 -16.22 -6.11
N ALA A 188 0.83 -14.98 -6.46
CA ALA A 188 -0.55 -14.51 -6.52
C ALA A 188 -1.31 -15.17 -7.70
N GLU A 189 -1.00 -16.43 -8.00
CA GLU A 189 -1.79 -17.35 -8.80
C GLU A 189 -2.71 -18.14 -7.85
N ILE A 190 -3.79 -17.50 -7.40
CA ILE A 190 -5.02 -18.27 -7.15
C ILE A 190 -6.01 -17.89 -8.23
N SER A 191 -5.66 -18.24 -9.47
CA SER A 191 -6.61 -18.44 -10.55
C SER A 191 -6.86 -19.94 -10.66
N GLN A 192 -8.11 -20.38 -10.55
CA GLN A 192 -8.50 -21.64 -11.19
C GLN A 192 -8.14 -21.53 -12.68
N LYS A 193 -7.12 -22.28 -13.09
CA LYS A 193 -6.70 -22.58 -14.47
C LYS A 193 -6.85 -21.44 -15.49
N GLY A 194 -5.74 -20.76 -15.74
CA GLY A 194 -5.44 -20.18 -17.06
C GLY A 194 -5.40 -18.66 -17.09
N CYS A 195 -4.26 -18.05 -16.77
CA CYS A 195 -3.94 -16.69 -17.18
C CYS A 195 -2.46 -16.36 -16.95
N THR A 196 -1.58 -16.79 -17.85
CA THR A 196 -0.31 -16.08 -18.09
C THR A 196 -0.40 -15.39 -19.45
N SER A 197 -0.03 -14.11 -19.49
CA SER A 197 0.52 -13.49 -20.70
C SER A 197 1.82 -12.84 -20.26
N GLY A 198 2.93 -13.28 -20.87
CA GLY A 198 4.29 -12.87 -20.55
C GLY A 198 4.59 -11.39 -20.66
#